data_AF-A0A285K5B4-F1
#
_entry.id   AF-A0A285K5B4-F1
#
_cell.length_a   1.000
_cell.length_b   1.000
_cell.length_c   1.000
_cell.angle_alpha   90.00
_cell.angle_beta   90.00
_cell.angle_gamma   90.00
#
_symmetry.space_group_name_H-M   'P 1'
#
loop_
_entity.id
_entity.type
_entity.pdbx_description
1 polymer ?
#
loop_
_entity_poly.entity_id
_entity_poly.type
_entity_poly.pdbx_seq_one_letter_code
_entity_poly.pdbx_strand_id
1 'polypeptide(L)'
;MSANGRWSGRAPWDSIGSVTEYDADQLTAGFRSMTMLTALVGRGGRPAAVSPTIALRAAEKQYGWLPVRIGDRQQIAVITNLRLILAETEVPLWAITRIRPGDAPFAVALEIIGREEPLVLSGPWVPWMSVVICAELYGTAWPPAYAPAPGNNRENLVTA
;
A
#
# COMPACT_ATOMS: atom_id res chain seq x y z
N MET A 1 2.08 -54.75 -3.06
CA MET A 1 1.26 -53.88 -2.17
C MET A 1 2.15 -52.74 -1.68
N SER A 2 2.44 -51.76 -2.54
CA SER A 2 1.84 -50.40 -2.55
C SER A 2 2.06 -49.54 -1.30
N ALA A 3 3.16 -48.77 -1.37
CA ALA A 3 3.35 -47.35 -1.08
C ALA A 3 2.49 -46.66 0.01
N ASN A 4 3.15 -46.33 1.13
CA ASN A 4 2.78 -45.20 1.98
C ASN A 4 3.25 -43.90 1.30
N GLY A 5 2.35 -43.24 0.57
CA GLY A 5 2.57 -41.92 0.01
C GLY A 5 2.60 -40.84 1.10
N ARG A 6 3.81 -40.51 1.56
CA ARG A 6 4.06 -39.32 2.38
C ARG A 6 3.85 -38.09 1.49
N TRP A 7 2.70 -37.43 1.67
CA TRP A 7 2.40 -36.15 1.01
C TRP A 7 3.38 -35.08 1.48
N SER A 8 4.46 -34.90 0.72
CA SER A 8 5.37 -33.76 0.76
C SER A 8 4.74 -32.63 -0.07
N GLY A 9 3.64 -32.06 0.42
CA GLY A 9 3.05 -30.84 -0.14
C GLY A 9 3.87 -29.64 0.30
N ARG A 10 4.92 -29.30 -0.45
CA ARG A 10 5.55 -27.98 -0.38
C ARG A 10 4.49 -26.98 -0.85
N ALA A 11 4.14 -26.01 -0.01
CA ALA A 11 3.19 -25.01 -0.41
C ALA A 11 3.81 -24.15 -1.53
N PRO A 12 3.05 -23.69 -2.53
CA PRO A 12 3.61 -22.97 -3.68
C PRO A 12 4.36 -21.68 -3.33
N TRP A 13 4.25 -21.19 -2.08
CA TRP A 13 4.97 -20.03 -1.56
C TRP A 13 6.31 -20.34 -0.87
N ASP A 14 6.65 -21.61 -0.63
CA ASP A 14 7.93 -22.02 0.00
C ASP A 14 9.16 -21.83 -0.92
N SER A 15 8.94 -21.35 -2.16
CA SER A 15 9.97 -21.14 -3.17
C SER A 15 10.30 -19.67 -3.44
N ILE A 16 9.75 -18.74 -2.66
CA ILE A 16 10.18 -17.34 -2.75
C ILE A 16 11.53 -17.26 -2.05
N GLY A 17 12.59 -17.52 -2.83
CA GLY A 17 13.97 -17.27 -2.40
C GLY A 17 14.11 -15.86 -1.84
N SER A 18 15.10 -15.67 -0.97
CA SER A 18 15.44 -14.36 -0.40
C SER A 18 15.60 -13.31 -1.50
N VAL A 19 14.54 -12.55 -1.77
CA VAL A 19 14.57 -11.37 -2.65
C VAL A 19 15.14 -10.24 -1.79
N THR A 20 16.47 -10.13 -1.74
CA THR A 20 17.15 -9.10 -0.95
C THR A 20 17.12 -7.71 -1.59
N GLU A 21 16.57 -7.53 -2.79
CA GLU A 21 16.43 -6.21 -3.39
C GLU A 21 15.29 -6.23 -4.44
N TYR A 22 14.41 -5.24 -4.41
CA TYR A 22 13.40 -5.08 -5.47
C TYR A 22 14.10 -4.65 -6.75
N ASP A 23 13.74 -5.26 -7.88
CA ASP A 23 14.36 -4.87 -9.15
C ASP A 23 13.94 -3.45 -9.58
N ALA A 24 14.73 -2.84 -10.47
CA ALA A 24 14.49 -1.49 -10.95
C ALA A 24 13.14 -1.33 -11.68
N ASP A 25 12.65 -2.41 -12.31
CA ASP A 25 11.39 -2.41 -13.03
C ASP A 25 10.21 -2.35 -12.06
N GLN A 26 10.28 -3.08 -10.94
CA GLN A 26 9.29 -3.06 -9.87
C GLN A 26 9.22 -1.67 -9.22
N LEU A 27 10.37 -1.07 -8.89
CA LEU A 27 10.43 0.29 -8.34
C LEU A 27 9.82 1.31 -9.31
N THR A 28 10.15 1.19 -10.60
CA THR A 28 9.62 2.06 -11.66
C THR A 28 8.11 1.86 -11.82
N ALA A 29 7.63 0.62 -11.85
CA ALA A 29 6.21 0.29 -11.98
C ALA A 29 5.41 0.80 -10.78
N GLY A 30 5.93 0.64 -9.57
CA GLY A 30 5.34 1.15 -8.34
C GLY A 30 5.22 2.67 -8.35
N PHE A 31 6.30 3.37 -8.73
CA PHE A 31 6.30 4.84 -8.84
C PHE A 31 5.33 5.37 -9.91
N ARG A 32 5.31 4.75 -11.09
CA ARG A 32 4.37 5.12 -12.17
C ARG A 32 2.92 4.91 -11.74
N SER A 33 2.63 3.78 -11.13
CA SER A 33 1.28 3.45 -10.62
C SER A 33 0.85 4.45 -9.56
N MET A 34 1.73 4.79 -8.61
CA MET A 34 1.48 5.83 -7.61
C MET A 34 1.17 7.17 -8.28
N THR A 35 1.99 7.61 -9.24
CA THR A 35 1.81 8.89 -9.93
C THR A 35 0.46 8.96 -10.66
N MET A 36 0.08 7.88 -11.34
CA MET A 36 -1.21 7.79 -12.03
C MET A 36 -2.39 7.84 -11.05
N LEU A 37 -2.30 7.10 -9.95
CA LEU A 37 -3.36 7.09 -8.92
C LEU A 37 -3.48 8.46 -8.23
N THR A 38 -2.36 9.09 -7.90
CA THR A 38 -2.32 10.45 -7.35
C THR A 38 -3.04 11.44 -8.28
N ALA A 39 -2.74 11.40 -9.58
CA ALA A 39 -3.37 12.29 -10.55
C ALA A 39 -4.88 12.01 -10.68
N LEU A 40 -5.30 10.74 -10.61
CA LEU A 40 -6.71 10.35 -10.61
C LEU A 40 -7.43 10.93 -9.39
N VAL A 41 -6.90 10.70 -8.17
CA VAL A 41 -7.50 11.19 -6.92
C VAL A 41 -7.50 12.71 -6.87
N GLY A 42 -6.44 13.37 -7.34
CA GLY A 42 -6.36 14.83 -7.43
C GLY A 42 -7.43 15.47 -8.33
N ARG A 43 -8.01 14.71 -9.28
CA ARG A 43 -9.15 15.14 -10.10
C ARG A 43 -10.51 14.72 -9.54
N GLY A 44 -10.57 14.25 -8.29
CA GLY A 44 -11.79 13.76 -7.65
C GLY A 44 -12.14 12.30 -7.95
N GLY A 45 -11.24 11.56 -8.62
CA GLY A 45 -11.39 10.12 -8.83
C GLY A 45 -11.17 9.31 -7.55
N ARG A 46 -11.45 8.01 -7.63
CA ARG A 46 -11.26 7.06 -6.52
C ARG A 46 -10.44 5.85 -6.98
N PRO A 47 -9.69 5.19 -6.08
CA PRO A 47 -9.06 3.90 -6.38
C PRO A 47 -10.08 2.91 -6.95
N ALA A 48 -9.70 2.20 -8.01
CA ALA A 48 -10.56 1.21 -8.64
C ALA A 48 -10.56 -0.09 -7.81
N ALA A 49 -11.74 -0.65 -7.57
CA ALA A 49 -11.85 -1.96 -6.93
C ALA A 49 -11.36 -3.05 -7.90
N VAL A 50 -10.72 -4.07 -7.33
CA VAL A 50 -10.25 -5.27 -8.04
C VAL A 50 -11.09 -6.49 -7.65
N SER A 51 -10.97 -7.56 -8.43
CA SER A 51 -11.54 -8.85 -8.06
C SER A 51 -11.03 -9.27 -6.68
N PRO A 52 -11.92 -9.63 -5.74
CA PRO A 52 -11.51 -9.96 -4.38
C PRO A 52 -10.65 -11.23 -4.34
N THR A 53 -9.59 -11.19 -3.55
CA THR A 53 -8.75 -12.38 -3.24
C THR A 53 -9.02 -12.91 -1.84
N ILE A 54 -9.90 -12.25 -1.10
CA ILE A 54 -10.31 -12.60 0.27
C ILE A 54 -11.83 -12.51 0.40
N ALA A 55 -12.37 -13.08 1.47
CA ALA A 55 -13.76 -12.85 1.85
C ALA A 55 -13.96 -11.40 2.30
N LEU A 56 -14.87 -10.69 1.63
CA LEU A 56 -15.18 -9.28 1.90
C LEU A 56 -16.40 -9.14 2.81
N ARG A 57 -16.36 -8.13 3.69
CA ARG A 57 -17.52 -7.69 4.48
C ARG A 57 -18.53 -6.96 3.58
N ALA A 58 -19.73 -6.72 4.10
CA ALA A 58 -20.74 -5.95 3.38
C ALA A 58 -20.20 -4.57 2.98
N ALA A 59 -20.34 -4.22 1.69
CA ALA A 59 -19.83 -2.99 1.08
C ALA A 59 -18.29 -2.80 1.13
N GLU A 60 -17.54 -3.83 1.54
CA GLU A 60 -16.08 -3.81 1.46
C GLU A 60 -15.64 -3.98 0.00
N LYS A 61 -14.62 -3.22 -0.40
CA LYS A 61 -14.01 -3.23 -1.73
C LYS A 61 -12.52 -3.43 -1.57
N GLN A 62 -11.97 -4.41 -2.26
CA GLN A 62 -10.53 -4.61 -2.32
C GLN A 62 -9.94 -3.73 -3.43
N TYR A 63 -8.84 -3.05 -3.14
CA TYR A 63 -8.12 -2.22 -4.11
C TYR A 63 -6.85 -2.90 -4.63
N GLY A 64 -6.21 -3.75 -3.83
CA GLY A 64 -5.03 -4.49 -4.26
C GLY A 64 -4.59 -5.55 -3.27
N TRP A 65 -3.74 -6.45 -3.75
CA TRP A 65 -2.97 -7.39 -2.94
C TRP A 65 -1.51 -7.34 -3.43
N LEU A 66 -0.59 -6.88 -2.58
CA LEU A 66 0.74 -6.42 -3.03
C LEU A 66 1.82 -6.89 -2.05
N PRO A 67 3.03 -7.24 -2.55
CA PRO A 67 4.14 -7.56 -1.66
C PRO A 67 4.62 -6.31 -0.94
N VAL A 68 4.78 -6.42 0.37
CA VAL A 68 5.33 -5.41 1.27
C VAL A 68 6.31 -6.05 2.23
N ARG A 69 7.17 -5.23 2.84
CA ARG A 69 8.12 -5.65 3.86
C ARG A 69 7.87 -4.92 5.18
N ILE A 70 7.89 -5.67 6.29
CA ILE A 70 7.72 -5.19 7.67
C ILE A 70 8.91 -5.68 8.48
N GLY A 71 9.80 -4.76 8.90
CA GLY A 71 11.13 -5.15 9.41
C GLY A 71 11.84 -6.02 8.38
N ASP A 72 12.28 -7.21 8.76
CA ASP A 72 12.98 -8.14 7.85
C ASP A 72 12.05 -9.15 7.15
N ARG A 73 10.72 -9.03 7.34
CA ARG A 73 9.76 -9.98 6.81
C ARG A 73 9.07 -9.44 5.55
N GLN A 74 9.11 -10.22 4.48
CA GLN A 74 8.29 -9.98 3.31
C GLN A 74 6.95 -10.71 3.45
N GLN A 75 5.87 -10.04 3.07
CA GLN A 75 4.51 -10.54 3.17
C GLN A 75 3.59 -9.89 2.14
N ILE A 76 2.39 -10.44 1.97
CA ILE A 76 1.34 -9.82 1.15
C ILE A 76 0.51 -8.89 2.04
N ALA A 77 0.32 -7.66 1.57
CA ALA A 77 -0.66 -6.73 2.09
C ALA A 77 -1.90 -6.76 1.21
N VAL A 78 -3.08 -6.87 1.83
CA VAL A 78 -4.36 -6.64 1.16
C VAL A 78 -4.93 -5.33 1.68
N ILE A 79 -5.23 -4.40 0.77
CA ILE A 79 -5.80 -3.10 1.11
C ILE A 79 -7.25 -3.04 0.61
N THR A 80 -8.17 -2.74 1.52
CA THR A 80 -9.58 -2.50 1.23
C THR A 80 -9.99 -1.09 1.64
N ASN A 81 -11.22 -0.70 1.36
CA ASN A 81 -11.81 0.53 1.90
C ASN A 81 -12.06 0.51 3.41
N LEU A 82 -11.90 -0.63 4.09
CA LEU A 82 -12.16 -0.75 5.53
C LEU A 82 -10.93 -1.11 6.35
N ARG A 83 -9.98 -1.85 5.78
CA ARG A 83 -8.83 -2.39 6.52
C ARG A 83 -7.62 -2.64 5.63
N LEU A 84 -6.46 -2.60 6.27
CA LEU A 84 -5.21 -3.12 5.77
C LEU A 84 -4.95 -4.47 6.45
N ILE A 85 -4.78 -5.52 5.66
CA ILE A 85 -4.56 -6.89 6.16
C ILE A 85 -3.14 -7.30 5.82
N LEU A 86 -2.42 -7.81 6.82
CA LEU A 86 -1.00 -8.06 6.84
C LEU A 86 -0.75 -9.45 7.46
N ALA A 87 -0.69 -10.49 6.63
CA ALA A 87 -0.66 -11.87 7.11
C ALA A 87 -1.78 -12.14 8.14
N GLU A 88 -1.42 -12.32 9.42
CA GLU A 88 -2.35 -12.59 10.52
C GLU A 88 -2.89 -11.32 11.22
N THR A 89 -2.46 -10.12 10.80
CA THR A 89 -2.86 -8.86 11.42
C THR A 89 -3.81 -8.08 10.53
N GLU A 90 -4.95 -7.68 11.10
CA GLU A 90 -5.86 -6.72 10.45
C GLU A 90 -5.79 -5.36 11.15
N VAL A 91 -5.53 -4.31 10.38
CA VAL A 91 -5.54 -2.92 10.83
C VAL A 91 -6.75 -2.24 10.21
N PRO A 92 -7.79 -1.90 10.98
CA PRO A 92 -8.89 -1.08 10.48
C PRO A 92 -8.35 0.27 10.02
N LEU A 93 -8.78 0.76 8.85
CA LEU A 93 -8.26 2.04 8.33
C LEU A 93 -8.54 3.20 9.29
N TRP A 94 -9.72 3.22 9.91
CA TRP A 94 -10.08 4.25 10.90
C TRP A 94 -9.16 4.26 12.13
N ALA A 95 -8.45 3.16 12.41
CA ALA A 95 -7.49 3.08 13.52
C ALA A 95 -6.13 3.71 13.16
N ILE A 96 -5.88 4.04 11.89
CA ILE A 96 -4.69 4.77 11.46
C ILE A 96 -4.90 6.25 11.76
N THR A 97 -4.16 6.77 12.74
CA THR A 97 -4.27 8.17 13.19
C THR A 97 -3.33 9.10 12.43
N ARG A 98 -2.22 8.55 11.91
CA ARG A 98 -1.23 9.33 11.16
C ARG A 98 -0.54 8.48 10.11
N ILE A 99 -0.22 9.12 9.00
CA ILE A 99 0.57 8.56 7.91
C ILE A 99 1.75 9.49 7.68
N ARG A 100 2.96 8.94 7.73
CA ARG A 100 4.21 9.68 7.49
C ARG A 100 5.06 8.94 6.47
N PRO A 101 5.86 9.66 5.65
CA PRO A 101 6.97 9.02 4.95
C PRO A 101 7.85 8.25 5.94
N GLY A 102 8.29 7.05 5.56
CA GLY A 102 9.28 6.31 6.35
C GLY A 102 10.70 6.85 6.13
N ASP A 103 11.65 6.37 6.92
CA ASP A 103 13.06 6.78 6.84
C ASP A 103 13.81 6.20 5.63
N ALA A 104 13.19 5.24 4.92
CA ALA A 104 13.72 4.62 3.72
C ALA A 104 12.90 5.02 2.48
N PRO A 105 13.51 5.01 1.28
CA PRO A 105 12.77 5.12 0.02
C PRO A 105 11.65 4.08 -0.05
N PHE A 106 10.51 4.47 -0.62
CA PHE A 106 9.35 3.59 -0.78
C PHE A 106 8.85 2.98 0.54
N ALA A 107 8.95 3.75 1.63
CA ALA A 107 8.42 3.36 2.94
C ALA A 107 7.38 4.34 3.46
N VAL A 108 6.46 3.82 4.28
CA VAL A 108 5.45 4.60 5.00
C VAL A 108 5.39 4.11 6.45
N ALA A 109 5.29 5.05 7.38
CA ALA A 109 5.03 4.79 8.79
C ALA A 109 3.57 5.12 9.10
N LEU A 110 2.87 4.15 9.70
CA LEU A 110 1.47 4.27 10.11
C LEU A 110 1.41 4.29 11.64
N GLU A 111 0.91 5.39 12.20
CA GLU A 111 0.55 5.45 13.63
C GLU A 111 -0.84 4.86 13.81
N ILE A 112 -0.99 3.92 14.73
CA ILE A 112 -2.20 3.12 14.90
C ILE A 112 -2.65 3.20 16.36
N ILE A 113 -3.96 3.40 16.58
CA ILE A 113 -4.55 3.42 17.92
C ILE A 113 -4.20 2.12 18.66
N GLY A 114 -3.69 2.27 19.89
CA GLY A 114 -3.34 1.14 20.75
C GLY A 114 -2.01 0.46 20.41
N ARG A 115 -1.22 1.00 19.48
CA ARG A 115 0.13 0.54 19.18
C ARG A 115 1.16 1.60 19.60
N GLU A 116 2.16 1.19 20.38
CA GLU A 116 3.22 2.09 20.86
C GLU A 116 4.17 2.52 19.73
N GLU A 117 4.56 1.57 18.87
CA GLU A 117 5.47 1.83 17.76
C GLU A 117 4.72 1.94 16.42
N PRO A 118 5.09 2.87 15.53
CA PRO A 118 4.52 2.92 14.20
C PRO A 118 4.69 1.61 13.43
N LEU A 119 3.67 1.23 12.66
CA LEU A 119 3.79 0.16 11.69
C LEU A 119 4.49 0.70 10.45
N VAL A 120 5.72 0.25 10.20
CA VAL A 120 6.49 0.64 9.03
C VAL A 120 6.36 -0.41 7.93
N LEU A 121 5.85 0.03 6.78
CA LEU A 121 5.75 -0.78 5.56
C LEU A 121 6.77 -0.24 4.56
N SER A 122 7.47 -1.13 3.86
CA SER A 122 8.37 -0.76 2.76
C SER A 122 8.18 -1.64 1.53
N GLY A 123 8.48 -1.09 0.35
CA GLY A 123 8.48 -1.82 -0.90
C GLY A 123 7.90 -1.01 -2.07
N PRO A 124 8.06 -1.48 -3.33
CA PRO A 124 7.78 -0.71 -4.53
C PRO A 124 6.34 -0.22 -4.62
N TRP A 125 5.42 -1.00 -4.06
CA TRP A 125 3.99 -0.73 -4.08
C TRP A 125 3.51 0.07 -2.88
N VAL A 126 4.37 0.32 -1.88
CA VAL A 126 3.99 1.07 -0.68
C VAL A 126 3.59 2.51 -1.01
N PRO A 127 4.27 3.26 -1.90
CA PRO A 127 3.78 4.59 -2.28
C PRO A 127 2.37 4.57 -2.89
N TRP A 128 2.07 3.60 -3.75
CA TRP A 128 0.71 3.45 -4.31
C TRP A 128 -0.31 3.13 -3.22
N MET A 129 0.03 2.20 -2.31
CA MET A 129 -0.83 1.83 -1.19
C MET A 129 -1.07 3.01 -0.24
N SER A 130 -0.05 3.84 0.03
CA SER A 130 -0.20 5.07 0.82
C SER A 130 -1.21 6.03 0.20
N VAL A 131 -1.23 6.16 -1.13
CA VAL A 131 -2.23 6.98 -1.83
C VAL A 131 -3.63 6.38 -1.67
N VAL A 132 -3.79 5.05 -1.73
CA VAL A 132 -5.08 4.39 -1.46
C VAL A 132 -5.56 4.69 -0.04
N ILE A 133 -4.69 4.50 0.96
CA ILE A 133 -5.05 4.78 2.36
C ILE A 133 -5.43 6.25 2.54
N CYS A 134 -4.67 7.19 1.96
CA CYS A 134 -5.01 8.62 2.02
C CYS A 134 -6.34 8.93 1.32
N ALA A 135 -6.62 8.31 0.17
CA ALA A 135 -7.86 8.53 -0.56
C ALA A 135 -9.08 8.06 0.26
N GLU A 136 -8.96 6.95 0.98
CA GLU A 136 -10.03 6.43 1.84
C GLU A 136 -10.20 7.25 3.11
N LEU A 137 -9.11 7.65 3.78
CA LEU A 137 -9.18 8.39 5.05
C LEU A 137 -9.49 9.87 4.88
N TYR A 138 -8.95 10.51 3.84
CA TYR A 138 -8.95 11.96 3.69
C TYR A 138 -9.65 12.42 2.41
N GLY A 139 -9.95 11.51 1.48
CA GLY A 139 -10.45 11.89 0.15
C GLY A 139 -9.39 12.52 -0.76
N THR A 140 -8.12 12.45 -0.38
CA THR A 140 -6.99 13.09 -1.08
C THR A 140 -5.83 12.11 -1.28
N ALA A 141 -4.93 12.38 -2.22
CA ALA A 141 -3.78 11.50 -2.49
C ALA A 141 -2.70 11.55 -1.40
N TRP A 142 -2.79 12.52 -0.49
CA TRP A 142 -1.79 12.83 0.53
C TRP A 142 -2.48 13.10 1.87
N PRO A 143 -1.80 12.87 3.00
CA PRO A 143 -2.28 13.36 4.28
C PRO A 143 -2.33 14.90 4.26
N PRO A 144 -3.28 15.54 4.98
CA PRO A 144 -3.41 17.00 4.97
C PRO A 144 -2.11 17.77 5.30
N ALA A 145 -1.27 17.23 6.19
CA ALA A 145 0.00 17.83 6.58
C ALA A 145 1.10 17.80 5.49
N TYR A 146 0.91 17.01 4.43
CA TYR A 146 1.87 16.81 3.35
C TYR A 146 1.27 17.10 1.98
N ALA A 147 0.07 17.71 1.93
CA ALA A 147 -0.49 18.13 0.66
C ALA A 147 0.49 19.11 -0.03
N PRO A 148 0.83 18.90 -1.31
CA PRO A 148 1.60 19.88 -2.05
C PRO A 148 0.81 21.19 -2.02
N ALA A 149 1.47 22.29 -1.66
CA ALA A 149 0.84 23.60 -1.63
C ALA A 149 0.16 23.85 -2.99
N PRO A 150 -1.06 24.42 -3.02
CA PRO A 150 -1.70 24.78 -4.28
C PRO A 150 -0.72 25.68 -5.04
N GLY A 151 -0.22 25.17 -6.17
CA GLY A 151 0.79 25.87 -6.96
C GLY A 151 0.27 27.26 -7.33
N ASN A 152 1.04 28.29 -6.97
CA ASN A 152 0.85 29.66 -7.41
C ASN A 152 1.14 29.75 -8.93
N ASN A 153 0.31 29.14 -9.78
CA ASN A 153 0.41 29.21 -11.23
C ASN A 153 -0.10 30.56 -11.80
N ARG A 154 0.09 31.67 -11.07
CA ARG A 154 -0.31 33.02 -11.49
C ARG A 154 0.85 33.98 -11.77
N GLU A 155 2.11 33.59 -11.58
CA GLU A 155 3.23 34.55 -11.70
C GLU A 155 4.06 34.48 -12.99
N ASN A 156 3.75 33.59 -13.95
CA ASN A 156 4.51 33.50 -15.21
C ASN A 156 3.74 33.90 -16.48
N LEU A 157 2.70 34.74 -16.37
CA LEU A 157 2.00 35.30 -17.54
C LEU A 157 2.07 36.83 -17.67
N VAL A 158 2.95 37.50 -16.92
CA VAL A 158 3.15 38.96 -17.08
C VAL A 158 4.62 39.32 -16.96
N THR A 159 5.38 39.14 -18.05
CA THR A 159 6.51 39.97 -18.52
C THR A 159 7.04 39.26 -19.77
N ALA A 160 6.68 39.73 -20.96
CA ALA A 160 7.33 40.79 -21.75
C ALA A 160 8.09 40.17 -22.92
#